data_AF-A0A2E6Y896-F1
#
_entry.id   AF-A0A2E6Y896-F1
#
_cell.length_a   1.000
_cell.length_b   1.000
_cell.length_c   1.000
_cell.angle_alpha   90.00
_cell.angle_beta   90.00
_cell.angle_gamma   90.00
#
_symmetry.space_group_name_H-M   'P 1'
#
loop_
_entity.id
_entity.type
_entity.pdbx_description
1 polymer ?
#
loop_
_entity_poly.entity_id
_entity_poly.type
_entity_poly.pdbx_seq_one_letter_code
_entity_poly.pdbx_strand_id
1 'polypeptide(L)'
;MIRLDRSDTCPGCGCGDPQAWDGFRCDACGHGKPRMVAAPPPPASENVVWLADHVDRDALYTALLREARDMRTAATRVETLVQTLRRKEGGS
;
A
#
# COMPACT_ATOMS: atom_id res chain seq x y z
N MET A 1 -13.91 -17.70 13.27
CA MET A 1 -13.99 -18.53 12.05
C MET A 1 -14.62 -17.67 10.96
N ILE A 2 -13.84 -17.18 9.99
CA ILE A 2 -14.37 -16.33 8.91
C ILE A 2 -14.92 -17.28 7.84
N ARG A 3 -16.24 -17.31 7.66
CA ARG A 3 -16.87 -18.01 6.54
C ARG A 3 -16.60 -17.18 5.29
N LEU A 4 -15.81 -17.72 4.37
CA LEU A 4 -15.69 -17.15 3.03
C LEU A 4 -16.96 -17.56 2.28
N ASP A 5 -17.90 -16.62 2.10
CA ASP A 5 -19.03 -16.81 1.18
C ASP A 5 -18.46 -17.08 -0.21
N ARG A 6 -18.54 -18.32 -0.66
CA ARG A 6 -18.32 -18.68 -2.07
C ARG A 6 -19.51 -18.13 -2.83
N SER A 7 -19.36 -16.98 -3.47
CA SER A 7 -20.33 -16.52 -4.45
C SER A 7 -20.36 -17.52 -5.60
N ASP A 8 -21.53 -18.04 -5.96
CA ASP A 8 -21.73 -18.95 -7.11
C ASP A 8 -21.67 -18.21 -8.45
N THR A 9 -21.62 -16.88 -8.43
CA THR A 9 -21.53 -16.02 -9.60
C THR A 9 -20.22 -15.23 -9.60
N CYS A 10 -19.59 -15.11 -10.77
CA CYS A 10 -18.43 -14.24 -10.94
C CYS A 10 -18.81 -12.77 -10.67
N PRO A 11 -18.10 -12.04 -9.78
CA PRO A 11 -18.40 -10.63 -9.51
C PRO A 11 -17.97 -9.68 -10.65
N GLY A 12 -17.12 -10.14 -11.58
CA GLY A 12 -16.67 -9.34 -12.71
C GLY A 12 -17.71 -9.26 -13.83
N CYS A 13 -18.19 -10.41 -14.32
CA CYS A 13 -19.12 -10.48 -15.46
C CYS A 13 -20.51 -11.01 -15.11
N GLY A 14 -20.75 -11.43 -13.86
CA GLY A 14 -22.04 -11.97 -13.41
C GLY A 14 -22.35 -13.38 -13.91
N CYS A 15 -21.42 -14.08 -14.58
CA CYS A 15 -21.68 -15.44 -15.04
C CYS A 15 -21.83 -16.38 -13.83
N GLY A 16 -22.93 -17.12 -13.78
CA GLY A 16 -23.21 -18.14 -12.76
C GLY A 16 -22.92 -19.56 -13.25
N ASP A 17 -22.12 -19.72 -14.30
CA ASP A 17 -21.72 -21.03 -14.79
C ASP A 17 -20.58 -21.59 -13.92
N PRO A 18 -20.78 -22.67 -13.17
CA PRO A 18 -19.75 -23.25 -12.32
C PRO A 18 -18.57 -23.84 -13.10
N GLN A 19 -18.71 -24.10 -14.42
CA GLN A 19 -17.56 -24.44 -15.27
C GLN A 19 -16.71 -23.22 -15.60
N ALA A 20 -17.31 -22.03 -15.60
CA ALA A 20 -16.63 -20.78 -15.90
C ALA A 20 -16.17 -20.04 -14.63
N TRP A 21 -16.65 -20.41 -13.43
CA TRP A 21 -16.33 -19.76 -12.17
C TRP A 21 -16.09 -20.78 -11.05
N ASP A 22 -14.84 -20.91 -10.62
CA ASP A 22 -14.43 -21.86 -9.57
C ASP A 22 -14.38 -21.24 -8.16
N GLY A 23 -14.90 -20.01 -8.02
CA GLY A 23 -14.84 -19.21 -6.79
C GLY A 23 -13.55 -18.39 -6.62
N PHE A 24 -12.55 -18.56 -7.48
CA PHE A 24 -11.29 -17.83 -7.45
C PHE A 24 -10.98 -17.14 -8.77
N ARG A 25 -11.32 -17.75 -9.90
CA ARG A 25 -11.08 -17.24 -11.24
C ARG A 25 -12.26 -17.55 -12.16
N CYS A 26 -12.56 -16.57 -13.01
CA CYS A 26 -13.53 -16.69 -14.07
C CYS A 26 -12.83 -16.89 -15.41
N ASP A 27 -13.12 -17.99 -16.10
CA ASP A 27 -12.56 -18.28 -17.42
C ASP A 27 -13.25 -17.47 -18.53
N ALA A 28 -14.51 -17.08 -18.34
CA ALA A 28 -15.26 -16.30 -19.32
C ALA A 28 -14.78 -14.84 -19.45
N CYS A 29 -14.40 -14.18 -18.35
CA CYS A 29 -13.96 -12.79 -18.36
C CYS A 29 -12.54 -12.56 -17.81
N GLY A 30 -11.87 -13.61 -17.36
CA GLY A 30 -10.55 -13.51 -16.73
C GLY A 30 -10.54 -12.93 -15.32
N HIS A 31 -11.69 -12.53 -14.77
CA HIS A 31 -11.77 -11.96 -13.43
C HIS A 31 -11.46 -13.00 -12.37
N GLY A 32 -10.40 -12.82 -11.60
CA GLY A 32 -10.05 -13.71 -10.52
C GLY A 32 -9.04 -13.09 -9.57
N LYS A 33 -9.04 -13.55 -8.33
CA LYS A 33 -7.96 -13.22 -7.39
C LYS A 33 -6.75 -14.11 -7.73
N PRO A 34 -5.51 -13.59 -7.68
CA PRO A 34 -4.35 -14.44 -7.83
C PRO A 34 -4.42 -15.53 -6.76
N ARG A 35 -4.51 -16.79 -7.20
CA ARG A 35 -4.40 -17.94 -6.31
C ARG A 35 -2.99 -17.87 -5.76
N MET A 36 -2.84 -17.42 -4.51
CA MET A 36 -1.54 -17.46 -3.83
C MET A 36 -1.16 -18.93 -3.71
N VAL A 37 -0.42 -19.44 -4.71
CA VAL A 37 0.35 -20.65 -4.55
C VAL A 37 1.43 -20.27 -3.56
N ALA A 38 1.33 -20.77 -2.34
CA ALA A 38 2.39 -20.61 -1.35
C ALA A 38 3.64 -21.28 -1.93
N ALA A 39 4.52 -20.47 -2.54
CA ALA A 39 5.84 -20.92 -2.91
C ALA A 39 6.55 -21.35 -1.62
N PRO A 40 7.31 -22.45 -1.62
CA PRO A 40 8.15 -22.78 -0.48
C PRO A 40 9.06 -21.58 -0.17
N PRO A 41 9.28 -21.24 1.11
CA PRO A 41 10.10 -20.09 1.47
C PRO A 41 11.51 -20.27 0.86
N PRO A 42 12.08 -19.23 0.23
CA PRO A 42 13.41 -19.32 -0.36
C PRO A 42 14.46 -19.62 0.73
N PRO A 43 15.55 -20.35 0.40
CA PRO A 43 16.67 -20.59 1.32
C PRO A 43 17.22 -19.26 1.86
N ALA A 44 17.65 -19.24 3.12
CA ALA A 44 17.96 -18.02 3.86
C ALA A 44 18.98 -17.06 3.20
N SER A 45 19.81 -17.54 2.27
CA SER A 45 20.74 -16.73 1.48
C SER A 45 20.08 -15.92 0.35
N GLU A 46 18.89 -16.32 -0.12
CA GLU A 46 18.11 -15.58 -1.11
C GLU A 46 17.28 -14.45 -0.49
N ASN A 47 17.04 -14.47 0.83
CA ASN A 47 16.28 -13.42 1.50
C ASN A 47 16.93 -12.03 1.34
N VAL A 48 18.25 -11.93 1.26
CA VAL A 48 18.95 -10.64 1.11
C VAL A 48 18.77 -10.07 -0.31
N VAL A 49 18.81 -10.93 -1.33
CA VAL A 49 18.58 -10.53 -2.73
C VAL A 49 17.10 -10.23 -2.96
N TRP A 50 16.20 -11.04 -2.39
CA TRP A 50 14.75 -10.83 -2.45
C TRP A 50 14.35 -9.52 -1.74
N LEU A 51 14.87 -9.24 -0.54
CA LEU A 51 14.64 -7.95 0.14
C LEU A 51 15.18 -6.77 -0.68
N ALA A 52 16.32 -6.92 -1.34
CA ALA A 52 16.88 -5.86 -2.18
C ALA A 52 16.03 -5.59 -3.43
N ASP A 53 15.44 -6.63 -4.04
CA ASP A 53 14.56 -6.50 -5.22
C ASP A 53 13.12 -6.08 -4.88
N HIS A 54 12.63 -6.37 -3.67
CA HIS A 54 11.23 -6.08 -3.25
C HIS A 54 11.10 -4.76 -2.48
N VAL A 55 12.22 -4.17 -2.05
CA VAL A 55 12.24 -2.80 -1.58
C VAL A 55 12.17 -1.90 -2.81
N ASP A 56 10.97 -1.43 -3.11
CA ASP A 56 10.73 -0.41 -4.14
C ASP A 56 11.46 0.88 -3.73
N ARG A 57 12.69 1.04 -4.24
CA ARG A 57 13.56 2.18 -3.94
C ARG A 57 12.89 3.50 -4.31
N ASP A 58 12.05 3.52 -5.33
CA ASP A 58 11.33 4.72 -5.75
C ASP A 58 10.22 5.07 -4.76
N ALA A 59 9.53 4.07 -4.21
CA ALA A 59 8.57 4.27 -3.12
C ALA A 59 9.25 4.81 -1.86
N LEU A 60 10.40 4.26 -1.46
CA LEU A 60 11.17 4.75 -0.31
C LEU A 60 11.70 6.17 -0.53
N TYR A 61 12.26 6.46 -1.71
CA TYR A 61 12.75 7.78 -2.05
C TYR A 61 11.61 8.81 -2.05
N THR A 62 10.45 8.44 -2.60
CA THR A 62 9.24 9.28 -2.57
C THR A 62 8.75 9.54 -1.15
N ALA A 63 8.73 8.51 -0.30
CA ALA A 63 8.36 8.67 1.11
C ALA A 63 9.30 9.62 1.85
N LEU A 64 10.62 9.47 1.66
CA LEU A 64 11.63 10.36 2.23
C LEU A 64 11.46 11.81 1.77
N LEU A 65 11.18 12.03 0.49
CA LEU A 65 10.95 13.38 -0.04
C LEU A 65 9.69 14.02 0.55
N ARG A 66 8.63 13.24 0.81
CA ARG A 66 7.41 13.74 1.46
C ARG A 66 7.69 14.13 2.91
N GLU A 67 8.32 13.24 3.67
CA GLU A 67 8.67 13.49 5.06
C GLU A 67 9.57 14.75 5.21
N ALA A 68 10.56 14.91 4.31
CA ALA A 68 11.41 16.10 4.31
C ALA A 68 10.64 17.41 4.02
N ARG A 69 9.59 17.37 3.18
CA ARG A 69 8.73 18.53 2.91
C ARG A 69 7.84 18.86 4.11
N ASP A 70 7.33 17.84 4.80
CA ASP A 70 6.51 18.01 5.98
C ASP A 70 7.31 18.61 7.13
N MET A 71 8.56 18.16 7.34
CA MET A 71 9.48 18.77 8.29
C MET A 71 9.78 20.24 7.99
N ARG A 72 10.01 20.61 6.73
CA ARG A 72 10.21 22.02 6.33
C ARG A 72 8.97 22.86 6.65
N THR A 73 7.79 22.33 6.35
CA THR A 73 6.51 23.00 6.64
C THR A 73 6.32 23.20 8.15
N ALA A 74 6.62 22.18 8.96
CA ALA A 74 6.58 22.28 10.41
C ALA A 74 7.55 23.35 10.93
N ALA A 75 8.79 23.38 10.41
CA ALA A 75 9.79 24.38 10.79
C ALA A 75 9.32 25.81 10.48
N THR A 76 8.76 26.06 9.29
CA THR A 76 8.21 27.38 8.92
C THR A 76 7.05 27.80 9.84
N ARG A 77 6.19 26.86 10.26
CA ARG A 77 5.10 27.16 11.20
C ARG A 77 5.63 27.55 12.58
N VAL A 78 6.65 26.84 13.08
CA VAL A 78 7.31 27.19 14.35
C VAL A 78 7.97 28.56 14.27
N GLU A 79 8.70 28.86 13.19
CA GLU A 79 9.30 30.18 13.00
C GLU A 79 8.24 31.30 13.00
N THR A 80 7.14 31.10 12.28
CA THR A 80 6.01 32.03 12.23
C THR A 80 5.41 32.27 13.62
N LEU A 81 5.26 31.20 14.42
CA LEU A 81 4.77 31.30 15.79
C LEU A 81 5.74 32.13 16.66
N VAL A 82 7.04 31.84 16.59
CA VAL A 82 8.08 32.57 17.34
C VAL A 82 8.10 34.05 16.98
N GLN A 83 8.07 34.39 15.68
CA GLN A 83 8.01 35.78 15.22
C GLN A 83 6.74 36.49 15.72
N THR A 84 5.61 35.78 15.76
CA THR A 84 4.34 36.31 16.25
C THR A 84 4.38 36.58 17.76
N LEU A 85 4.97 35.67 18.55
CA LEU A 85 5.15 35.86 19.98
C LEU A 85 6.07 37.05 20.28
N ARG A 86 7.23 37.14 19.61
CA ARG A 86 8.15 38.28 19.78
C ARG A 86 7.50 39.64 19.48
N ARG A 87 6.66 39.72 18.44
CA ARG A 87 5.90 40.94 18.13
C ARG A 87 4.93 41.35 19.23
N LYS A 88 4.31 40.38 19.92
CA LYS A 88 3.41 40.65 21.04
C LYS A 88 4.17 41.14 22.28
N GLU A 89 5.36 40.60 22.52
CA GLU A 89 6.20 40.99 23.67
C GLU A 89 6.81 42.38 23.53
N GLY A 90 7.19 42.80 22.31
CA GLY A 90 7.80 44.12 22.06
C GLY A 90 6.84 45.28 21.81
N GLY A 91 5.52 45.06 21.92
CA GLY A 91 4.47 46.04 21.58
C GLY A 91 3.58 46.47 22.74
N SER A 92 3.98 46.21 23.99
CA SER A 92 3.35 46.74 25.21
C SER A 92 4.22 47.84 25.84
#